data_AF-A0A257VHT9-F1
#
_entry.id   AF-A0A257VHT9-F1
#
_cell.length_a   1.000
_cell.length_b   1.000
_cell.length_c   1.000
_cell.angle_alpha   90.00
_cell.angle_beta   90.00
_cell.angle_gamma   90.00
#
_symmetry.space_group_name_H-M   'P 1'
#
loop_
_entity.id
_entity.type
_entity.pdbx_description
1 polymer ?
#
loop_
_entity_poly.entity_id
_entity_poly.type
_entity_poly.pdbx_seq_one_letter_code
_entity_poly.pdbx_strand_id
1 'polypeptide(L)' 'KCERCWHWRADVGLDAAHPTLCGRCTSNLFGAGETRVFA' A
#
# COMPACT_ATOMS: atom_id res chain seq x y z
N LYS A 1 -1.49 3.52 12.56
CA LYS A 1 -0.12 3.04 12.24
C LYS A 1 -0.24 1.92 11.22
N CYS A 2 0.49 1.97 10.11
CA CYS A 2 0.48 0.87 9.13
C CYS A 2 1.34 -0.30 9.63
N GLU A 3 0.83 -1.54 9.55
CA GLU A 3 1.57 -2.75 9.99
C GLU A 3 2.80 -3.08 9.11
N ARG A 4 2.80 -2.65 7.85
CA ARG A 4 3.89 -2.92 6.90
C ARG A 4 5.02 -1.92 6.98
N CYS A 5 4.73 -0.64 6.71
CA CYS A 5 5.76 0.39 6.67
C CYS A 5 6.01 1.05 8.04
N TRP A 6 5.25 0.68 9.07
CA TRP A 6 5.36 1.20 10.44
C TRP A 6 5.13 2.71 10.59
N HIS A 7 4.78 3.41 9.51
CA HIS A 7 4.48 4.83 9.54
C HIS A 7 3.06 5.10 10.06
N TRP A 8 2.92 6.23 10.74
CA TRP A 8 1.62 6.82 11.02
C TRP A 8 1.15 7.58 9.79
N ARG A 9 0.00 7.18 9.27
CA ARG A 9 -0.61 7.79 8.10
C ARG A 9 -2.12 7.81 8.27
N ALA A 10 -2.77 8.83 7.71
CA ALA A 10 -4.23 8.98 7.76
C ALA A 10 -4.96 8.01 6.82
N ASP A 11 -4.27 7.45 5.84
CA ASP A 11 -4.81 6.53 4.82
C ASP A 11 -4.71 5.04 5.25
N VAL A 12 -4.45 4.75 6.52
CA VAL A 12 -4.49 3.36 7.03
C VAL A 12 -5.93 2.87 7.06
N GLY A 13 -6.20 1.75 6.39
CA GLY A 13 -7.53 1.16 6.29
C GLY A 13 -8.43 1.77 5.21
N LEU A 14 -7.85 2.50 4.25
CA LEU A 14 -8.59 3.04 3.10
C LEU A 14 -9.12 1.93 2.17
N ASP A 15 -8.44 0.80 2.12
CA ASP A 15 -8.85 -0.38 1.36
C ASP A 15 -9.54 -1.38 2.28
N ALA A 16 -10.78 -1.76 1.95
CA ALA A 16 -11.59 -2.68 2.75
C ALA A 16 -11.02 -4.10 2.81
N ALA A 17 -10.25 -4.54 1.80
CA ALA A 17 -9.53 -5.82 1.82
C ALA A 17 -8.26 -5.76 2.67
N HIS A 18 -7.75 -4.55 2.95
CA HIS A 18 -6.51 -4.32 3.69
C HIS A 18 -6.67 -3.25 4.79
N PRO A 19 -7.50 -3.50 5.83
CA PRO A 19 -7.89 -2.51 6.85
C PRO A 19 -6.72 -2.03 7.74
N THR A 20 -5.60 -2.75 7.72
CA THR A 20 -4.40 -2.51 8.54
C THR A 20 -3.25 -1.85 7.75
N LEU A 21 -3.41 -1.70 6.43
CA LEU A 21 -2.40 -1.14 5.53
C LEU A 21 -2.74 0.29 5.11
N CYS A 22 -1.70 1.09 4.86
CA CYS A 22 -1.88 2.40 4.21
C CYS A 22 -1.99 2.25 2.70
N GLY A 23 -2.66 3.20 2.04
CA GLY A 23 -2.88 3.21 0.59
C GLY A 23 -1.59 3.04 -0.23
N ARG A 24 -0.46 3.60 0.22
CA ARG A 24 0.84 3.36 -0.42
C ARG A 24 1.27 1.89 -0.38
N CYS A 25 1.10 1.24 0.76
CA CYS A 25 1.44 -0.17 0.92
C CYS A 25 0.50 -1.06 0.12
N THR A 26 -0.80 -0.74 0.13
CA THR A 26 -1.80 -1.44 -0.68
C THR A 26 -1.48 -1.32 -2.17
N SER A 27 -1.25 -0.10 -2.68
CA SER A 27 -0.87 0.12 -4.08
C SER A 27 0.45 -0.55 -4.46
N ASN A 28 1.42 -0.63 -3.55
CA ASN A 28 2.70 -1.25 -3.83
C ASN A 28 2.66 -2.79 -3.81
N LEU A 29 1.79 -3.39 -3.00
CA LEU A 29 1.64 -4.85 -2.89
C LEU A 29 0.62 -5.42 -3.88
N PHE A 30 -0.48 -4.71 -4.07
CA PHE A 30 -1.68 -5.19 -4.78
C PHE A 30 -2.07 -4.30 -5.95
N GLY A 31 -1.40 -3.16 -6.16
CA GLY A 31 -1.55 -2.39 -7.39
C GLY A 31 -1.02 -3.17 -8.58
N ALA A 32 -1.45 -2.77 -9.78
CA ALA A 32 -1.15 -3.48 -11.03
C ALA A 32 0.34 -3.63 -11.37
N GLY A 33 1.25 -2.97 -10.62
CA GLY A 33 2.66 -2.87 -10.94
C GLY A 33 2.86 -2.02 -12.20
N GLU A 34 3.99 -1.33 -12.29
CA GLU A 34 4.36 -0.67 -13.55
C GLU A 34 5.07 -1.68 -14.44
N THR A 35 4.65 -1.77 -15.70
CA THR A 35 5.37 -2.54 -16.72
C THR A 35 6.74 -1.90 -16.93
N ARG A 36 7.77 -2.49 -16.32
CA ARG A 36 9.14 -2.00 -16.46
C ARG A 36 9.65 -2.36 -17.86
N VAL A 37 9.82 -1.35 -18.70
CA VAL A 37 10.54 -1.42 -19.97
C VAL A 37 11.98 -0.96 -19.73
N PHE A 38 12.90 -1.92 -19.71
CA PHE A 38 14.36 -1.78 -19.63
C PHE A 38 14.98 -1.57 -18.22
N ALA A 39 16.19 -2.13 -18.08
CA ALA A 39 17.10 -2.04 -16.93
C ALA A 39 18.42 -1.42 -17.40
#